data_AF-A0A5C7FHM9-F1
#
_entry.id   AF-A0A5C7FHM9-F1
#
_cell.length_a   1.000
_cell.length_b   1.000
_cell.length_c   1.000
_cell.angle_alpha   90.00
_cell.angle_beta   90.00
_cell.angle_gamma   90.00
#
_symmetry.space_group_name_H-M   'P 1'
#
loop_
_entity.id
_entity.type
_entity.pdbx_description
1 polymer ?
#
loop_
_entity_poly.entity_id
_entity_poly.type
_entity_poly.pdbx_seq_one_letter_code
_entity_poly.pdbx_strand_id
1 'polypeptide(L)'
;MTLPNHIAGGIVFTGVFGAFAGVNILNHPGLIVMTIAAATFADIDVPSSIWGRTFKPISKAINRRFGHRTITHSLLFLLLGYGAVAGATKAIGTEAPYPTVFLLAYSSHIIFDMMTVQGVPLFYPYNRAPCVIPSDPKLRLKSSNPRSEIAVFGFFIISGIFLQPLMADGFWTSYNRLFGTMTHLQSEFEKAEDLLDVTYRYREATTEYSGSGLAIECTGTSASLWNPDDGWQRLDASPSSTKTILKVIPRHTGRKFNLVRKSFVAISPDSLDRLIRNNIIYKIQLSGNEAFSANYQTFAATEKTNTRSLNLDLLEHLSIFEIPDNYSNTNVKYHTSPRIRSLEASIQQLQTNHQKEVAAAANLTLRIQTLETIRDETTDIYEEQRAVEQLAKLRKRPVLVGDIAPKVKELRTQIAELQAADQIKYEEKVAAAQLKLQAGRSSDLEVTGIATFVEFIEAGK
;
A
#
# COMPACT_ATOMS: atom_id res chain seq x y z
N MET A 1 2.60 -41.85 46.19
CA MET A 1 2.40 -40.76 47.18
C MET A 1 1.07 -41.04 47.89
N THR A 2 0.56 -40.16 48.74
CA THR A 2 -0.78 -40.36 49.34
C THR A 2 -1.91 -40.00 48.38
N LEU A 3 -3.11 -40.57 48.61
CA LEU A 3 -4.30 -40.33 47.78
C LEU A 3 -4.64 -38.83 47.60
N PRO A 4 -4.65 -37.97 48.65
CA PRO A 4 -4.95 -36.55 48.47
C PRO A 4 -3.98 -35.85 47.52
N ASN A 5 -2.71 -36.25 47.52
CA ASN A 5 -1.69 -35.72 46.63
C ASN A 5 -1.90 -36.15 45.18
N HIS A 6 -2.31 -37.40 44.94
CA HIS A 6 -2.67 -37.84 43.60
C HIS A 6 -3.92 -37.14 43.05
N ILE A 7 -4.91 -36.84 43.91
CA ILE A 7 -6.10 -36.08 43.51
C ILE A 7 -5.73 -34.62 43.20
N ALA A 8 -5.13 -33.90 44.17
CA ALA A 8 -4.80 -32.49 44.00
C ALA A 8 -3.80 -32.29 42.86
N GLY A 9 -2.71 -33.06 42.86
CA GLY A 9 -1.72 -33.00 41.80
C GLY A 9 -2.28 -33.46 40.45
N GLY A 10 -3.19 -34.45 40.43
CA GLY A 10 -3.80 -34.93 39.20
C GLY A 10 -4.69 -33.88 38.54
N ILE A 11 -5.48 -33.14 39.33
CA ILE A 11 -6.27 -32.00 38.84
C ILE A 11 -5.36 -30.92 38.26
N VAL A 12 -4.32 -30.52 39.00
CA VAL A 12 -3.40 -29.45 38.54
C VAL A 12 -2.62 -29.87 37.31
N PHE A 13 -2.02 -31.05 37.31
CA PHE A 13 -1.22 -31.56 36.20
C PHE A 13 -2.09 -31.70 34.95
N THR A 14 -3.25 -32.35 35.07
CA THR A 14 -4.16 -32.54 33.92
C THR A 14 -4.70 -31.20 33.42
N GLY A 15 -5.00 -30.25 34.31
CA GLY A 15 -5.45 -28.92 33.92
C GLY A 15 -4.39 -28.12 33.19
N VAL A 16 -3.15 -28.10 33.71
CA VAL A 16 -2.04 -27.37 33.08
C VAL A 16 -1.65 -27.99 31.74
N PHE A 17 -1.36 -29.30 31.70
CA PHE A 17 -0.97 -29.96 30.45
C PHE A 17 -2.14 -30.09 29.47
N GLY A 18 -3.38 -30.18 29.97
CA GLY A 18 -4.59 -30.08 29.18
C GLY A 18 -4.73 -28.73 28.50
N ALA A 19 -4.38 -27.63 29.19
CA ALA A 19 -4.42 -26.28 28.63
C ALA A 19 -3.49 -26.11 27.41
N PHE A 20 -2.36 -26.82 27.33
CA PHE A 20 -1.51 -26.88 26.13
C PHE A 20 -2.16 -27.64 24.98
N ALA A 21 -2.91 -28.70 25.29
CA ALA A 21 -3.68 -29.49 24.33
C ALA A 21 -5.04 -28.88 23.96
N GLY A 22 -5.36 -27.68 24.45
CA GLY A 22 -6.65 -27.02 24.23
C GLY A 22 -7.82 -27.64 25.02
N VAL A 23 -7.54 -28.42 26.05
CA VAL A 23 -8.55 -29.08 26.90
C VAL A 23 -8.74 -28.29 28.20
N ASN A 24 -9.94 -27.75 28.40
CA ASN A 24 -10.35 -27.15 29.67
C ASN A 24 -11.11 -28.19 30.51
N ILE A 25 -10.45 -28.71 31.55
CA ILE A 25 -11.03 -29.70 32.47
C ILE A 25 -12.14 -29.12 33.37
N LEU A 26 -12.17 -27.81 33.56
CA LEU A 26 -13.13 -27.11 34.42
C LEU A 26 -14.46 -26.84 33.71
N ASN A 27 -14.49 -26.95 32.37
CA ASN A 27 -15.68 -26.66 31.57
C ASN A 27 -16.82 -27.66 31.79
N HIS A 28 -16.51 -28.91 32.13
CA HIS A 28 -17.52 -29.95 32.30
C HIS A 28 -17.22 -30.82 33.53
N PRO A 29 -18.21 -31.06 34.43
CA PRO A 29 -17.99 -31.82 35.66
C PRO A 29 -17.53 -33.26 35.41
N GLY A 30 -17.97 -33.87 34.30
CA GLY A 30 -17.51 -35.20 33.90
C GLY A 30 -16.01 -35.31 33.65
N LEU A 31 -15.35 -34.23 33.18
CA LEU A 31 -13.89 -34.24 32.98
C LEU A 31 -13.15 -34.18 34.31
N ILE A 32 -13.68 -33.45 35.30
CA ILE A 32 -13.15 -33.44 36.67
C ILE A 32 -13.28 -34.83 37.29
N VAL A 33 -14.45 -35.46 37.16
CA VAL A 33 -14.68 -36.84 37.65
C VAL A 33 -13.72 -37.82 36.99
N MET A 34 -13.55 -37.75 35.66
CA MET A 34 -12.58 -38.58 34.94
C MET A 34 -11.15 -38.33 35.43
N THR A 35 -10.77 -37.07 35.66
CA THR A 35 -9.44 -36.71 36.16
C THR A 35 -9.17 -37.34 37.51
N ILE A 36 -10.10 -37.20 38.47
CA ILE A 36 -9.96 -37.78 39.82
C ILE A 36 -9.92 -39.31 39.75
N ALA A 37 -10.77 -39.92 38.93
CA ALA A 37 -10.81 -41.36 38.75
C ALA A 37 -9.48 -41.87 38.16
N ALA A 38 -9.03 -41.32 37.04
CA ALA A 38 -7.82 -41.75 36.35
C ALA A 38 -6.54 -41.47 37.16
N ALA A 39 -6.46 -40.32 37.85
CA ALA A 39 -5.31 -39.98 38.69
C ALA A 39 -5.16 -40.88 39.93
N THR A 40 -6.17 -41.69 40.26
CA THR A 40 -6.13 -42.59 41.41
C THR A 40 -6.23 -44.07 41.02
N PHE A 41 -6.63 -44.37 39.77
CA PHE A 41 -6.94 -45.73 39.31
C PHE A 41 -5.72 -46.68 39.33
N ALA A 42 -4.50 -46.15 39.17
CA ALA A 42 -3.29 -46.98 39.17
C ALA A 42 -3.08 -47.77 40.48
N ASP A 43 -3.55 -47.24 41.61
CA ASP A 43 -3.47 -47.90 42.92
C ASP A 43 -4.49 -49.04 43.11
N ILE A 44 -5.16 -49.50 42.06
CA ILE A 44 -6.04 -50.68 42.09
C ILE A 44 -5.27 -51.96 42.47
N ASP A 45 -3.96 -51.97 42.35
CA ASP A 45 -3.05 -53.03 42.78
C ASP A 45 -2.83 -53.09 44.30
N VAL A 46 -3.28 -52.09 45.08
CA VAL A 46 -3.19 -52.06 46.55
C VAL A 46 -4.53 -52.39 47.20
N PRO A 47 -4.70 -53.55 47.88
CA PRO A 47 -5.99 -53.96 48.43
C PRO A 47 -6.59 -53.02 49.49
N SER A 48 -5.78 -52.15 50.10
CA SER A 48 -6.22 -51.15 51.09
C SER A 48 -6.61 -49.80 50.47
N SER A 49 -6.30 -49.55 49.19
CA SER A 49 -6.68 -48.31 48.49
C SER A 49 -8.19 -48.26 48.24
N ILE A 50 -8.71 -47.12 47.77
CA ILE A 50 -10.14 -46.99 47.43
C ILE A 50 -10.49 -48.00 46.31
N TRP A 51 -9.73 -48.00 45.21
CA TRP A 51 -9.96 -48.90 44.09
C TRP A 51 -9.70 -50.36 44.44
N GLY A 52 -8.67 -50.63 45.25
CA GLY A 52 -8.38 -51.99 45.71
C GLY A 52 -9.44 -52.54 46.66
N ARG A 53 -10.09 -51.71 47.47
CA ARG A 53 -11.24 -52.13 48.29
C ARG A 53 -12.47 -52.42 47.44
N THR A 54 -12.74 -51.59 46.43
CA THR A 54 -13.85 -51.78 45.48
C THR A 54 -13.68 -53.06 44.65
N PHE A 55 -12.47 -53.32 44.16
CA PHE A 55 -12.14 -54.49 43.32
C PHE A 55 -11.29 -55.52 44.05
N LYS A 56 -11.56 -55.77 45.33
CA LYS A 56 -10.76 -56.59 46.24
C LYS A 56 -10.27 -57.95 45.69
N PRO A 57 -11.09 -58.78 45.02
CA PRO A 57 -10.59 -60.05 44.48
C PRO A 57 -9.52 -59.85 43.40
N ILE A 58 -9.72 -58.88 42.51
CA ILE A 58 -8.80 -58.53 41.42
C ILE A 58 -7.53 -57.88 42.00
N SER A 59 -7.71 -56.90 42.89
CA SER A 59 -6.61 -56.21 43.55
C SER A 59 -5.69 -57.18 44.31
N LYS A 60 -6.26 -58.11 45.10
CA LYS A 60 -5.48 -59.12 45.83
C LYS A 60 -4.74 -60.08 44.89
N ALA A 61 -5.34 -60.44 43.75
CA ALA A 61 -4.70 -61.30 42.75
C ALA A 61 -3.53 -60.60 42.06
N ILE A 62 -3.70 -59.33 41.65
CA ILE A 62 -2.66 -58.50 41.04
C ILE A 62 -1.51 -58.30 42.04
N ASN A 63 -1.82 -57.88 43.27
CA ASN A 63 -0.84 -57.64 44.32
C ASN A 63 0.00 -58.89 44.60
N ARG A 64 -0.64 -60.06 44.73
CA ARG A 64 0.04 -61.33 45.01
C ARG A 64 0.95 -61.78 43.85
N ARG A 65 0.54 -61.52 42.59
CA ARG A 65 1.25 -62.03 41.41
C ARG A 65 2.36 -61.09 40.92
N PHE A 66 2.15 -59.78 41.05
CA PHE A 66 3.04 -58.78 40.45
C PHE A 66 3.58 -57.76 41.46
N GLY A 67 3.03 -57.69 42.67
CA GLY A 67 3.38 -56.67 43.67
C GLY A 67 2.74 -55.31 43.39
N HIS A 68 3.07 -54.32 44.21
CA HIS A 68 2.64 -52.94 44.05
C HIS A 68 3.56 -52.19 43.05
N ARG A 69 2.99 -51.25 42.29
CA ARG A 69 3.64 -50.36 41.31
C ARG A 69 4.24 -51.04 40.08
N THR A 70 3.85 -52.27 39.77
CA THR A 70 4.39 -52.99 38.61
C THR A 70 3.46 -52.87 37.39
N ILE A 71 2.44 -53.72 37.28
CA ILE A 71 1.61 -53.78 36.06
C ILE A 71 0.83 -52.50 35.84
N THR A 72 0.11 -52.05 36.87
CA THR A 72 -0.81 -50.91 36.77
C THR A 72 -0.05 -49.62 36.47
N HIS A 73 1.16 -49.47 36.99
CA HIS A 73 1.99 -48.28 36.77
C HIS A 73 2.91 -48.39 35.53
N SER A 74 2.69 -49.39 34.67
CA SER A 74 3.44 -49.55 33.42
C SER A 74 2.89 -48.68 32.29
N LEU A 75 3.77 -48.27 31.37
CA LEU A 75 3.37 -47.54 30.16
C LEU A 75 2.39 -48.36 29.31
N LEU A 76 2.56 -49.68 29.25
CA LEU A 76 1.64 -50.56 28.53
C LEU A 76 0.22 -50.47 29.10
N PHE A 77 0.07 -50.50 30.43
CA PHE A 77 -1.24 -50.41 31.07
C PHE A 77 -1.89 -49.04 30.88
N LEU A 78 -1.09 -47.96 30.93
CA LEU A 78 -1.55 -46.61 30.58
C LEU A 78 -2.13 -46.57 29.16
N LEU A 79 -1.42 -47.09 28.17
CA LEU A 79 -1.85 -47.07 26.76
C LEU A 79 -3.08 -47.95 26.50
N LEU A 80 -3.16 -49.11 27.15
CA LEU A 80 -4.36 -49.97 27.08
C LEU A 80 -5.58 -49.27 27.71
N GLY A 81 -5.40 -48.61 28.85
CA GLY A 81 -6.44 -47.81 29.49
C GLY A 81 -6.90 -46.65 28.60
N TYR A 82 -5.96 -45.94 27.99
CA TYR A 82 -6.26 -44.89 27.01
C TYR A 82 -7.08 -45.43 25.83
N GLY A 83 -6.67 -46.57 25.25
CA GLY A 83 -7.40 -47.21 24.14
C GLY A 83 -8.81 -47.63 24.53
N ALA A 84 -9.00 -48.15 25.76
CA ALA A 84 -10.32 -48.52 26.27
C ALA A 84 -11.22 -47.29 26.44
N VAL A 85 -10.70 -46.19 27.01
CA VAL A 85 -11.45 -44.94 27.16
C VAL A 85 -11.76 -44.31 25.80
N ALA A 86 -10.82 -44.34 24.85
CA ALA A 86 -11.03 -43.88 23.48
C ALA A 86 -12.12 -44.68 22.76
N GLY A 87 -12.10 -46.01 22.87
CA GLY A 87 -13.13 -46.89 22.33
C GLY A 87 -14.50 -46.62 22.95
N ALA A 88 -14.57 -46.48 24.28
CA ALA A 88 -15.81 -46.17 24.99
C ALA A 88 -16.37 -44.79 24.61
N THR A 89 -15.51 -43.77 24.52
CA THR A 89 -15.87 -42.41 24.11
C THR A 89 -16.48 -42.41 22.71
N LYS A 90 -15.85 -43.13 21.78
CA LYS A 90 -16.36 -43.29 20.40
C LYS A 90 -17.67 -44.06 20.36
N ALA A 91 -17.83 -45.12 21.17
CA ALA A 91 -19.06 -45.91 21.23
C ALA A 91 -20.25 -45.13 21.82
N ILE A 92 -19.99 -44.25 22.78
CA ILE A 92 -20.99 -43.35 23.38
C ILE A 92 -21.32 -42.17 22.44
N GLY A 93 -20.44 -41.87 21.48
CA GLY A 93 -20.63 -40.77 20.51
C GLY A 93 -20.42 -39.38 21.11
N THR A 94 -19.64 -39.27 22.20
CA THR A 94 -19.34 -37.97 22.80
C THR A 94 -18.07 -37.36 22.20
N GLU A 95 -18.10 -36.06 21.93
CA GLU A 95 -16.93 -35.29 21.46
C GLU A 95 -16.03 -34.80 22.61
N ALA A 96 -16.44 -35.05 23.87
CA ALA A 96 -15.66 -34.64 25.02
C ALA A 96 -14.30 -35.34 25.06
N PRO A 97 -13.20 -34.64 25.43
CA PRO A 97 -11.82 -35.14 25.35
C PRO A 97 -11.45 -36.10 26.50
N TYR A 98 -12.35 -37.01 26.88
CA TYR A 98 -12.14 -38.01 27.92
C TYR A 98 -10.85 -38.84 27.76
N PRO A 99 -10.45 -39.28 26.55
CA PRO A 99 -9.23 -40.07 26.39
C PRO A 99 -7.97 -39.25 26.72
N THR A 100 -7.92 -37.99 26.29
CA THR A 100 -6.80 -37.08 26.59
C THR A 100 -6.72 -36.79 28.08
N VAL A 101 -7.87 -36.53 28.72
CA VAL A 101 -7.95 -36.32 30.17
C VAL A 101 -7.49 -37.56 30.94
N PHE A 102 -7.93 -38.76 30.53
CA PHE A 102 -7.48 -40.01 31.15
C PHE A 102 -5.97 -40.17 31.02
N LEU A 103 -5.42 -39.97 29.82
CA LEU A 103 -3.98 -40.10 29.56
C LEU A 103 -3.16 -39.18 30.47
N LEU A 104 -3.52 -37.90 30.53
CA LEU A 104 -2.81 -36.91 31.34
C LEU A 104 -2.95 -37.17 32.84
N ALA A 105 -4.15 -37.48 33.31
CA ALA A 105 -4.43 -37.74 34.72
C ALA A 105 -3.72 -39.01 35.21
N TYR A 106 -3.78 -40.09 34.44
CA TYR A 106 -3.09 -41.33 34.78
C TYR A 106 -1.56 -41.18 34.69
N SER A 107 -1.06 -40.44 33.71
CA SER A 107 0.37 -40.10 33.61
C SER A 107 0.85 -39.31 34.82
N SER A 108 0.04 -38.38 35.33
CA SER A 108 0.38 -37.62 36.54
C SER A 108 0.61 -38.56 37.74
N HIS A 109 -0.21 -39.60 37.89
CA HIS A 109 -0.04 -40.58 38.95
C HIS A 109 1.31 -41.28 38.86
N ILE A 110 1.64 -41.80 37.67
CA ILE A 110 2.91 -42.49 37.41
C ILE A 110 4.10 -41.56 37.68
N ILE A 111 4.06 -40.32 37.17
CA ILE A 111 5.12 -39.33 37.36
C ILE A 111 5.31 -39.00 38.83
N PHE A 112 4.23 -38.84 39.59
CA PHE A 112 4.29 -38.57 41.02
C PHE A 112 4.93 -39.72 41.80
N ASP A 113 4.65 -40.97 41.42
CA ASP A 113 5.31 -42.12 42.02
C ASP A 113 6.77 -42.28 41.59
N MET A 114 7.14 -41.85 40.38
CA MET A 114 8.53 -41.74 39.95
C MET A 114 9.32 -40.70 40.77
N MET A 115 8.63 -39.72 41.38
CA MET A 115 9.23 -38.76 42.33
C MET A 115 9.50 -39.31 43.72
N THR A 116 9.04 -40.52 44.01
CA THR A 116 9.32 -41.19 45.28
C THR A 116 10.62 -41.99 45.23
N VAL A 117 11.20 -42.29 46.40
CA VAL A 117 12.43 -43.10 46.50
C VAL A 117 12.31 -44.46 45.81
N GLN A 118 11.11 -45.07 45.81
CA GLN A 118 10.88 -46.39 45.21
C GLN A 118 10.79 -46.36 43.67
N GLY A 119 10.34 -45.24 43.10
CA GLY A 119 10.10 -45.11 41.66
C GLY A 119 9.02 -46.05 41.12
N VAL A 120 9.02 -46.20 39.78
CA VAL A 120 8.09 -47.05 39.04
C VAL A 120 8.79 -47.77 37.88
N PRO A 121 8.67 -49.11 37.72
CA PRO A 121 9.14 -49.84 36.54
C PRO A 121 8.27 -49.55 35.30
N LEU A 122 8.44 -48.35 34.71
CA LEU A 122 7.63 -47.84 33.61
C LEU A 122 7.59 -48.77 32.38
N PHE A 123 8.71 -49.47 32.10
CA PHE A 123 8.87 -50.34 30.93
C PHE A 123 8.53 -51.82 31.21
N TYR A 124 7.84 -52.13 32.31
CA TYR A 124 7.30 -53.46 32.55
C TYR A 124 6.32 -53.84 31.41
N PRO A 125 6.32 -55.08 30.88
CA PRO A 125 7.04 -56.28 31.35
C PRO A 125 8.48 -56.44 30.81
N TYR A 126 8.91 -55.59 29.88
CA TYR A 126 10.20 -55.73 29.21
C TYR A 126 11.39 -55.41 30.12
N ASN A 127 11.27 -54.38 30.96
CA ASN A 127 12.29 -54.00 31.93
C ASN A 127 11.67 -53.67 33.29
N ARG A 128 12.24 -54.21 34.37
CA ARG A 128 11.81 -54.00 35.76
C ARG A 128 12.60 -52.92 36.50
N ALA A 129 13.58 -52.29 35.86
CA ALA A 129 14.33 -51.21 36.47
C ALA A 129 13.40 -50.02 36.80
N PRO A 130 13.38 -49.54 38.06
CA PRO A 130 12.53 -48.44 38.44
C PRO A 130 13.02 -47.14 37.80
N CYS A 131 12.13 -46.49 37.07
CA CYS A 131 12.33 -45.14 36.58
C CYS A 131 12.04 -44.17 37.73
N VAL A 132 12.93 -43.20 37.91
CA VAL A 132 12.93 -42.26 39.05
C VAL A 132 13.31 -40.88 38.55
N ILE A 133 12.66 -39.85 39.09
CA ILE A 133 12.91 -38.45 38.77
C ILE A 133 12.84 -37.66 40.08
N PRO A 134 13.81 -36.81 40.46
CA PRO A 134 15.09 -36.54 39.79
C PRO A 134 16.16 -37.61 40.06
N SER A 135 17.27 -37.54 39.31
CA SER A 135 18.38 -38.50 39.41
C SER A 135 19.03 -38.53 40.80
N ASP A 136 19.14 -37.41 41.51
CA ASP A 136 19.67 -37.38 42.89
C ASP A 136 18.66 -37.99 43.88
N PRO A 137 19.01 -39.09 44.59
CA PRO A 137 18.13 -39.70 45.58
C PRO A 137 17.75 -38.79 46.76
N LYS A 138 18.57 -37.78 47.08
CA LYS A 138 18.32 -36.86 48.22
C LYS A 138 17.15 -35.92 47.97
N LEU A 139 16.84 -35.65 46.71
CA LEU A 139 15.73 -34.78 46.29
C LEU A 139 14.40 -35.53 46.17
N ARG A 140 14.40 -36.88 46.30
CA ARG A 140 13.20 -37.70 46.11
C ARG A 140 12.34 -37.73 47.37
N LEU A 141 11.04 -37.82 47.15
CA LEU A 141 10.05 -37.87 48.22
C LEU A 141 10.09 -39.22 48.94
N LYS A 142 10.20 -39.18 50.26
CA LYS A 142 10.03 -40.38 51.10
C LYS A 142 8.54 -40.58 51.34
N SER A 143 8.02 -41.68 50.81
CA SER A 143 6.63 -42.09 51.03
C SER A 143 6.36 -42.23 52.53
N SER A 144 5.19 -41.79 52.98
CA SER A 144 4.72 -41.89 54.37
C SER A 144 5.37 -40.94 55.39
N ASN A 145 6.09 -39.90 54.94
CA ASN A 145 6.46 -38.79 55.83
C ASN A 145 5.39 -37.68 55.77
N PRO A 146 4.66 -37.41 56.88
CA PRO A 146 3.53 -36.48 56.87
C PRO A 146 3.92 -35.05 56.50
N ARG A 147 5.13 -34.59 56.88
CA ARG A 147 5.57 -33.22 56.57
C ARG A 147 5.76 -33.00 55.08
N SER A 148 6.41 -33.93 54.38
CA SER A 148 6.61 -33.83 52.93
C SER A 148 5.31 -34.01 52.17
N GLU A 149 4.43 -34.92 52.61
CA GLU A 149 3.14 -35.13 51.96
C GLU A 149 2.23 -33.89 52.09
N ILE A 150 2.20 -33.23 53.27
CA ILE A 150 1.46 -31.97 53.46
C ILE A 150 2.06 -30.83 52.63
N ALA A 151 3.40 -30.73 52.56
CA ALA A 151 4.05 -29.69 51.76
C ALA A 151 3.72 -29.82 50.27
N VAL A 152 3.75 -31.05 49.74
CA VAL A 152 3.38 -31.32 48.33
C VAL A 152 1.90 -31.06 48.09
N PHE A 153 1.03 -31.43 49.03
CA PHE A 153 -0.40 -31.15 48.95
C PHE A 153 -0.66 -29.63 48.88
N GLY A 154 -0.06 -28.87 49.80
CA GLY A 154 -0.15 -27.42 49.83
C GLY A 154 0.36 -26.78 48.56
N PHE A 155 1.49 -27.27 48.02
CA PHE A 155 2.03 -26.82 46.74
C PHE A 155 1.03 -27.01 45.59
N PHE A 156 0.40 -28.18 45.48
CA PHE A 156 -0.60 -28.41 44.44
C PHE A 156 -1.84 -27.53 44.61
N ILE A 157 -2.35 -27.35 45.83
CA ILE A 157 -3.51 -26.46 46.05
C ILE A 157 -3.19 -25.02 45.68
N ILE A 158 -2.06 -24.47 46.14
CA ILE A 158 -1.63 -23.10 45.81
C ILE A 158 -1.41 -22.96 44.30
N SER A 159 -0.72 -23.91 43.68
CA SER A 159 -0.48 -23.92 42.23
C SER A 159 -1.79 -24.02 41.45
N GLY A 160 -2.75 -24.81 41.93
CA GLY A 160 -4.07 -24.95 41.31
C GLY A 160 -4.86 -23.66 41.31
N ILE A 161 -4.85 -22.92 42.43
CA ILE A 161 -5.50 -21.60 42.52
C ILE A 161 -4.82 -20.60 41.57
N PHE A 162 -3.49 -20.52 41.59
CA PHE A 162 -2.75 -19.57 40.76
C PHE A 162 -2.86 -19.88 39.26
N LEU A 163 -2.87 -21.16 38.88
CA LEU A 163 -2.92 -21.60 37.49
C LEU A 163 -4.36 -21.83 37.00
N GLN A 164 -5.39 -21.61 37.82
CA GLN A 164 -6.79 -21.75 37.41
C GLN A 164 -7.13 -20.96 36.12
N PRO A 165 -6.71 -19.69 35.94
CA PRO A 165 -7.00 -18.95 34.71
C PRO A 165 -6.39 -19.61 33.47
N LEU A 166 -5.17 -20.18 33.61
CA LEU A 166 -4.51 -20.92 32.54
C LEU A 166 -5.29 -22.19 32.17
N MET A 167 -5.80 -22.92 33.17
CA MET A 167 -6.60 -24.12 32.97
C MET A 167 -7.95 -23.81 32.31
N ALA A 168 -8.53 -22.65 32.60
CA ALA A 168 -9.83 -22.23 32.08
C ALA A 168 -9.74 -21.67 30.64
N ASP A 169 -8.81 -20.75 30.39
CA ASP A 169 -8.68 -20.04 29.11
C ASP A 169 -7.86 -20.82 28.08
N GLY A 170 -7.02 -21.76 28.54
CA GLY A 170 -6.04 -22.45 27.72
C GLY A 170 -4.71 -21.70 27.62
N PHE A 171 -3.64 -22.44 27.32
CA PHE A 171 -2.29 -21.90 27.24
C PHE A 171 -2.14 -20.90 26.09
N TRP A 172 -2.56 -21.28 24.89
CA TRP A 172 -2.38 -20.44 23.70
C TRP A 172 -3.17 -19.14 23.76
N THR A 173 -4.38 -19.15 24.34
CA THR A 173 -5.18 -17.94 24.56
C THR A 173 -4.49 -16.99 25.55
N SER A 174 -4.02 -17.54 26.67
CA SER A 174 -3.30 -16.78 27.70
C SER A 174 -1.99 -16.19 27.15
N TYR A 175 -1.24 -16.99 26.38
CA TYR A 175 -0.04 -16.56 25.68
C TYR A 175 -0.33 -15.43 24.70
N ASN A 176 -1.35 -15.58 23.84
CA ASN A 176 -1.69 -14.55 22.86
C ASN A 176 -2.15 -13.25 23.53
N ARG A 177 -2.83 -13.31 24.68
CA ARG A 177 -3.21 -12.12 25.45
C ARG A 177 -2.02 -11.37 26.05
N LEU A 178 -0.94 -12.09 26.38
CA LEU A 178 0.26 -11.52 26.97
C LEU A 178 1.28 -11.04 25.93
N PHE A 179 1.48 -11.83 24.87
CA PHE A 179 2.57 -11.65 23.89
C PHE A 179 2.06 -11.25 22.49
N GLY A 180 0.75 -11.30 22.24
CA GLY A 180 0.14 -10.98 20.95
C GLY A 180 -0.28 -9.52 20.79
N THR A 181 0.21 -8.61 21.64
CA THR A 181 -0.26 -7.22 21.75
C THR A 181 0.70 -6.23 21.09
N MET A 182 0.20 -5.04 20.75
CA MET A 182 1.02 -3.94 20.23
C MET A 182 2.10 -3.48 21.23
N THR A 183 1.78 -3.50 22.53
CA THR A 183 2.74 -3.15 23.58
C THR A 183 3.89 -4.14 23.67
N HIS A 184 3.61 -5.43 23.50
CA HIS A 184 4.64 -6.44 23.41
C HIS A 184 5.50 -6.27 22.14
N LEU A 185 4.86 -6.02 20.99
CA LEU A 185 5.59 -5.72 19.75
C LEU A 185 6.55 -4.54 19.92
N GLN A 186 6.11 -3.43 20.54
CA GLN A 186 6.98 -2.28 20.80
C GLN A 186 8.17 -2.67 21.68
N SER A 187 7.93 -3.38 22.79
CA SER A 187 9.00 -3.77 23.71
C SER A 187 10.04 -4.68 23.05
N GLU A 188 9.60 -5.60 22.19
CA GLU A 188 10.53 -6.46 21.43
C GLU A 188 11.27 -5.70 20.34
N PHE A 189 10.59 -4.77 19.64
CA PHE A 189 11.22 -3.91 18.64
C PHE A 189 12.32 -3.01 19.23
N GLU A 190 12.11 -2.46 20.43
CA GLU A 190 13.11 -1.62 21.11
C GLU A 190 14.33 -2.41 21.62
N LYS A 191 14.16 -3.72 21.89
CA LYS A 191 15.27 -4.60 22.34
C LYS A 191 16.00 -5.27 21.19
N ALA A 192 15.34 -5.45 20.05
CA ALA A 192 15.89 -6.16 18.91
C ALA A 192 17.03 -5.37 18.26
N GLU A 193 18.16 -6.03 18.01
CA GLU A 193 19.25 -5.47 17.19
C GLU A 193 19.09 -5.77 15.70
N ASP A 194 18.12 -6.63 15.37
CA ASP A 194 17.79 -7.10 14.05
C ASP A 194 16.35 -6.73 13.67
N LEU A 195 16.06 -6.80 12.38
CA LEU A 195 14.77 -6.54 11.80
C LEU A 195 13.78 -7.62 12.22
N LEU A 196 12.61 -7.19 12.66
CA LEU A 196 11.51 -8.08 13.04
C LEU A 196 10.56 -8.29 11.87
N ASP A 197 10.26 -9.56 11.57
CA ASP A 197 9.14 -9.96 10.73
C ASP A 197 7.91 -10.15 11.63
N VAL A 198 6.85 -9.40 11.36
CA VAL A 198 5.67 -9.34 12.20
C VAL A 198 4.51 -9.98 11.48
N THR A 199 4.04 -11.12 12.00
CA THR A 199 2.78 -11.71 11.57
C THR A 199 1.64 -11.06 12.34
N TYR A 200 0.66 -10.51 11.62
CA TYR A 200 -0.47 -9.83 12.22
C TYR A 200 -1.81 -10.40 11.77
N ARG A 201 -2.81 -10.21 12.62
CA ARG A 201 -4.22 -10.42 12.29
C ARG A 201 -5.03 -9.26 12.84
N TYR A 202 -5.82 -8.63 11.98
CA TYR A 202 -6.74 -7.58 12.36
C TYR A 202 -8.14 -7.86 11.83
N ARG A 203 -9.13 -7.22 12.44
CA ARG A 203 -10.50 -7.25 11.99
C ARG A 203 -10.92 -5.85 11.56
N GLU A 204 -11.51 -5.75 10.40
CA GLU A 204 -12.16 -4.54 9.92
C GLU A 204 -13.64 -4.87 9.69
N ALA A 205 -14.51 -4.19 10.45
CA ALA A 205 -15.91 -4.58 10.59
C ALA A 205 -16.09 -6.06 11.00
N THR A 206 -16.49 -6.92 10.05
CA THR A 206 -16.75 -8.36 10.26
C THR A 206 -15.70 -9.26 9.60
N THR A 207 -14.81 -8.71 8.77
CA THR A 207 -13.84 -9.50 8.00
C THR A 207 -12.50 -9.51 8.72
N GLU A 208 -11.91 -10.69 8.87
CA GLU A 208 -10.57 -10.87 9.42
C GLU A 208 -9.55 -10.89 8.29
N TYR A 209 -8.49 -10.10 8.46
CA TYR A 209 -7.35 -10.02 7.57
C TYR A 209 -6.11 -10.47 8.32
N SER A 210 -5.24 -11.19 7.63
CA SER A 210 -3.95 -11.63 8.15
C SER A 210 -2.86 -11.37 7.12
N GLY A 211 -1.67 -11.04 7.60
CA GLY A 211 -0.51 -10.81 6.76
C GLY A 211 0.78 -10.84 7.57
N SER A 212 1.88 -10.60 6.89
CA SER A 212 3.21 -10.47 7.49
C SER A 212 3.91 -9.25 6.90
N GLY A 213 4.79 -8.63 7.67
CA GLY A 213 5.57 -7.51 7.19
C GLY A 213 6.74 -7.19 8.11
N LEU A 214 7.76 -6.59 7.51
CA LEU A 214 8.98 -6.17 8.18
C LEU A 214 8.70 -4.90 8.98
N ALA A 215 8.90 -4.93 10.29
CA ALA A 215 8.69 -3.78 11.15
C ALA A 215 9.75 -2.71 10.93
N ILE A 216 9.33 -1.53 10.49
CA ILE A 216 10.21 -0.37 10.28
C ILE A 216 10.08 0.62 11.44
N GLU A 217 8.85 0.79 11.95
CA GLU A 217 8.57 1.63 13.10
C GLU A 217 7.45 0.99 13.92
N CYS A 218 7.66 0.90 15.23
CA CYS A 218 6.67 0.40 16.18
C CYS A 218 6.50 1.38 17.33
N THR A 219 5.26 1.76 17.57
CA THR A 219 4.82 2.46 18.77
C THR A 219 3.84 1.57 19.53
N GLY A 220 3.56 1.86 20.79
CA GLY A 220 2.65 1.05 21.61
C GLY A 220 1.22 0.98 21.06
N THR A 221 0.85 1.87 20.14
CA THR A 221 -0.48 1.94 19.52
C THR A 221 -0.47 1.74 18.01
N SER A 222 0.65 1.88 17.32
CA SER A 222 0.71 1.70 15.86
C SER A 222 2.02 1.08 15.39
N ALA A 223 2.00 0.35 14.28
CA ALA A 223 3.20 -0.19 13.67
C ALA A 223 3.16 0.00 12.15
N SER A 224 4.26 0.48 11.59
CA SER A 224 4.50 0.63 10.16
C SER A 224 5.30 -0.57 9.67
N LEU A 225 4.66 -1.41 8.86
CA LEU A 225 5.20 -2.65 8.34
C LEU A 225 5.38 -2.54 6.83
N TRP A 226 6.48 -3.09 6.32
CA TRP A 226 6.75 -3.18 4.89
C TRP A 226 6.70 -4.64 4.43
N ASN A 227 5.87 -4.95 3.45
CA ASN A 227 5.85 -6.24 2.76
C ASN A 227 6.31 -6.04 1.30
N PRO A 228 7.30 -6.79 0.79
CA PRO A 228 7.67 -6.75 -0.63
C PRO A 228 6.52 -7.02 -1.61
N ASP A 229 5.54 -7.86 -1.21
CA ASP A 229 4.44 -8.25 -2.09
C ASP A 229 3.23 -7.30 -1.99
N ASP A 230 2.90 -6.86 -0.76
CA ASP A 230 1.68 -6.08 -0.48
C ASP A 230 1.94 -4.57 -0.27
N GLY A 231 3.19 -4.12 -0.19
CA GLY A 231 3.54 -2.72 0.05
C GLY A 231 3.54 -2.31 1.53
N TRP A 232 3.16 -1.05 1.80
CA TRP A 232 3.17 -0.51 3.16
C TRP A 232 1.86 -0.83 3.89
N GLN A 233 1.96 -1.50 5.03
CA GLN A 233 0.84 -1.74 5.93
C GLN A 233 1.03 -0.98 7.24
N ARG A 234 0.06 -0.15 7.60
CA ARG A 234 0.00 0.46 8.94
C ARG A 234 -1.03 -0.25 9.81
N LEU A 235 -0.57 -0.82 10.92
CA LEU A 235 -1.41 -1.30 12.00
C LEU A 235 -1.68 -0.13 12.95
N ASP A 236 -2.94 0.19 13.18
CA ASP A 236 -3.35 1.21 14.16
C ASP A 236 -4.35 0.60 15.14
N ALA A 237 -3.91 0.45 16.39
CA ALA A 237 -4.69 -0.05 17.51
C ALA A 237 -5.26 1.10 18.37
N SER A 238 -5.19 2.34 17.91
CA SER A 238 -5.78 3.48 18.60
C SER A 238 -7.31 3.35 18.68
N PRO A 239 -7.98 3.84 19.74
CA PRO A 239 -9.44 3.72 19.89
C PRO A 239 -10.26 4.35 18.77
N SER A 240 -9.67 5.27 18.01
CA SER A 240 -10.28 5.95 16.85
C SER A 240 -10.13 5.18 15.53
N SER A 241 -9.37 4.08 15.52
CA SER A 241 -9.13 3.27 14.33
C SER A 241 -10.37 2.43 13.98
N THR A 242 -10.64 2.25 12.68
CA THR A 242 -11.66 1.31 12.19
C THR A 242 -11.23 -0.15 12.32
N LYS A 243 -9.93 -0.39 12.56
CA LYS A 243 -9.31 -1.71 12.62
C LYS A 243 -9.08 -2.14 14.07
N THR A 244 -9.56 -3.32 14.41
CA THR A 244 -9.27 -3.96 15.69
C THR A 244 -8.14 -4.96 15.50
N ILE A 245 -6.97 -4.67 16.06
CA ILE A 245 -5.83 -5.59 16.02
C ILE A 245 -6.14 -6.79 16.94
N LEU A 246 -6.19 -7.99 16.37
CA LEU A 246 -6.50 -9.22 17.10
C LEU A 246 -5.23 -9.90 17.63
N LYS A 247 -4.14 -9.87 16.84
CA LYS A 247 -2.89 -10.56 17.17
C LYS A 247 -1.72 -9.96 16.42
N VAL A 248 -0.58 -9.85 17.08
CA VAL A 248 0.70 -9.42 16.50
C VAL A 248 1.82 -10.27 17.09
N ILE A 249 2.61 -10.95 16.24
CA ILE A 249 3.69 -11.83 16.69
C ILE A 249 4.98 -11.40 15.97
N PRO A 250 5.98 -10.88 16.71
CA PRO A 250 7.30 -10.60 16.14
C PRO A 250 8.13 -11.89 16.00
N ARG A 251 8.94 -11.95 14.95
CA ARG A 251 9.96 -12.98 14.70
C ARG A 251 11.26 -12.31 14.27
N HIS A 252 12.35 -12.68 14.91
CA HIS A 252 13.70 -12.24 14.56
C HIS A 252 14.13 -12.80 13.19
N THR A 253 14.61 -11.92 12.32
CA THR A 253 15.07 -12.30 10.97
C THR A 253 16.59 -12.46 10.89
N GLY A 254 17.34 -11.92 11.86
CA GLY A 254 18.79 -11.84 11.83
C GLY A 254 19.37 -10.83 10.81
N ARG A 255 18.53 -10.11 10.07
CA ARG A 255 18.93 -9.06 9.11
C ARG A 255 18.86 -7.70 9.76
N LYS A 256 19.60 -6.71 9.27
CA LYS A 256 19.54 -5.32 9.76
C LYS A 256 18.96 -4.42 8.68
N PHE A 257 18.49 -3.25 9.08
CA PHE A 257 18.03 -2.21 8.16
C PHE A 257 18.49 -0.85 8.67
N ASN A 258 18.63 0.11 7.75
CA ASN A 258 18.95 1.49 8.06
C ASN A 258 17.92 2.43 7.45
N LEU A 259 17.65 3.52 8.15
CA LEU A 259 16.89 4.65 7.61
C LEU A 259 17.88 5.70 7.08
N VAL A 260 18.03 5.76 5.76
CA VAL A 260 18.97 6.66 5.10
C VAL A 260 18.23 7.92 4.64
N ARG A 261 18.63 9.07 5.19
CA ARG A 261 18.08 10.38 4.79
C ARG A 261 18.94 10.98 3.67
N LYS A 262 18.33 11.27 2.51
CA LYS A 262 18.99 11.96 1.40
C LYS A 262 18.23 13.25 1.08
N SER A 263 18.95 14.37 1.04
CA SER A 263 18.42 15.66 0.60
C SER A 263 18.68 15.87 -0.88
N PHE A 264 17.75 16.53 -1.56
CA PHE A 264 17.86 16.92 -2.96
C PHE A 264 17.45 18.38 -3.11
N VAL A 265 18.08 19.09 -4.03
CA VAL A 265 17.89 20.53 -4.23
C VAL A 265 17.72 20.81 -5.71
N ALA A 266 16.70 21.56 -6.06
CA ALA A 266 16.40 22.02 -7.41
C ALA A 266 16.50 20.90 -8.47
N ILE A 267 15.80 19.79 -8.25
CA ILE A 267 15.74 18.68 -9.20
C ILE A 267 14.43 18.69 -9.99
N SER A 268 14.49 18.25 -11.25
CA SER A 268 13.30 18.08 -12.09
C SER A 268 12.38 16.94 -11.59
N PRO A 269 11.09 16.94 -11.93
CA PRO A 269 10.17 15.84 -11.62
C PRO A 269 10.67 14.47 -12.10
N ASP A 270 11.29 14.39 -13.29
CA ASP A 270 11.88 13.16 -13.82
C ASP A 270 13.08 12.66 -13.00
N SER A 271 13.87 13.59 -12.47
CA SER A 271 15.01 13.24 -11.63
C SER A 271 14.54 12.76 -10.26
N LEU A 272 13.45 13.31 -9.74
CA LEU A 272 12.79 12.82 -8.54
C LEU A 272 12.22 11.40 -8.75
N ASP A 273 11.53 11.14 -9.86
CA ASP A 273 11.00 9.79 -10.16
C ASP A 273 12.12 8.74 -10.20
N ARG A 274 13.26 9.06 -10.83
CA ARG A 274 14.45 8.19 -10.83
C ARG A 274 15.04 7.94 -9.44
N LEU A 275 15.03 8.95 -8.56
CA LEU A 275 15.49 8.82 -7.18
C LEU A 275 14.59 7.88 -6.36
N ILE A 276 13.29 7.88 -6.67
CA ILE A 276 12.26 7.18 -5.91
C ILE A 276 12.07 5.72 -6.39
N ARG A 277 12.09 5.47 -7.70
CA ARG A 277 11.61 4.24 -8.35
C ARG A 277 12.11 2.91 -7.75
N ASN A 278 13.35 2.85 -7.29
CA ASN A 278 13.97 1.60 -6.82
C ASN A 278 14.21 1.56 -5.30
N ASN A 279 13.74 2.58 -4.57
CA ASN A 279 13.99 2.69 -3.14
C ASN A 279 12.68 2.63 -2.36
N ILE A 280 12.70 2.00 -1.19
CA ILE A 280 11.56 1.95 -0.29
C ILE A 280 11.51 3.27 0.47
N ILE A 281 10.45 4.07 0.28
CA ILE A 281 10.35 5.40 0.89
C ILE A 281 9.49 5.34 2.13
N TYR A 282 10.14 5.58 3.26
CA TYR A 282 9.44 5.71 4.55
C TYR A 282 8.82 7.10 4.71
N LYS A 283 9.53 8.16 4.29
CA LYS A 283 9.05 9.54 4.41
C LYS A 283 9.65 10.44 3.35
N ILE A 284 8.87 11.36 2.80
CA ILE A 284 9.36 12.40 1.89
C ILE A 284 8.74 13.75 2.21
N GLN A 285 9.60 14.77 2.27
CA GLN A 285 9.24 16.16 2.45
C GLN A 285 9.81 16.94 1.29
N LEU A 286 8.96 17.61 0.52
CA LEU A 286 9.39 18.34 -0.67
C LEU A 286 8.60 19.63 -0.85
N SER A 287 9.22 20.57 -1.54
CA SER A 287 8.66 21.85 -1.94
C SER A 287 9.08 22.20 -3.35
N GLY A 288 8.14 22.71 -4.14
CA GLY A 288 8.40 23.22 -5.49
C GLY A 288 8.67 24.72 -5.49
N ASN A 289 9.44 25.19 -6.46
CA ASN A 289 9.49 26.62 -6.81
C ASN A 289 8.11 27.14 -7.26
N GLU A 290 7.35 26.29 -7.96
CA GLU A 290 5.99 26.56 -8.42
C GLU A 290 4.96 25.60 -7.81
N ALA A 291 3.67 25.91 -8.02
CA ALA A 291 2.61 24.99 -7.64
C ALA A 291 2.57 23.82 -8.64
N PHE A 292 2.40 22.61 -8.14
CA PHE A 292 2.40 21.40 -8.94
C PHE A 292 1.20 20.50 -8.60
N SER A 293 0.94 19.54 -9.48
CA SER A 293 0.02 18.44 -9.21
C SER A 293 0.82 17.20 -8.83
N ALA A 294 0.36 16.44 -7.86
CA ALA A 294 1.02 15.20 -7.44
C ALA A 294 0.03 14.06 -7.34
N ASN A 295 0.34 12.99 -8.07
CA ASN A 295 -0.31 11.70 -7.93
C ASN A 295 0.56 10.84 -7.02
N TYR A 296 0.02 10.37 -5.90
CA TYR A 296 0.79 9.56 -4.99
C TYR A 296 -0.07 8.57 -4.23
N GLN A 297 0.42 7.34 -4.09
CA GLN A 297 -0.27 6.35 -3.29
C GLN A 297 0.41 6.27 -1.91
N THR A 298 -0.32 6.73 -0.90
CA THR A 298 0.01 6.51 0.52
C THR A 298 -1.11 5.74 1.19
N PHE A 299 -0.88 5.24 2.40
CA PHE A 299 -1.92 4.59 3.20
C PHE A 299 -3.21 5.43 3.38
N ALA A 300 -3.13 6.77 3.37
CA ALA A 300 -4.26 7.64 3.73
C ALA A 300 -4.75 8.58 2.61
N ALA A 301 -3.95 8.82 1.57
CA ALA A 301 -4.26 9.81 0.54
C ALA A 301 -3.71 9.39 -0.82
N THR A 302 -4.47 9.72 -1.87
CA THR A 302 -4.24 9.22 -3.24
C THR A 302 -3.80 10.32 -4.22
N GLU A 303 -4.31 11.54 -4.11
CA GLU A 303 -3.93 12.62 -5.02
C GLU A 303 -4.11 13.99 -4.36
N LYS A 304 -3.24 14.94 -4.74
CA LYS A 304 -3.44 16.37 -4.45
C LYS A 304 -3.09 17.21 -5.67
N THR A 305 -3.92 18.21 -5.91
CA THR A 305 -3.73 19.18 -6.97
C THR A 305 -3.44 20.56 -6.38
N ASN A 306 -2.64 21.35 -7.10
CA ASN A 306 -2.32 22.74 -6.76
C ASN A 306 -1.65 22.91 -5.37
N THR A 307 -0.60 22.13 -5.12
CA THR A 307 0.20 22.21 -3.89
C THR A 307 1.60 22.69 -4.18
N ARG A 308 2.18 23.50 -3.28
CA ARG A 308 3.59 23.93 -3.35
C ARG A 308 4.53 23.09 -2.48
N SER A 309 3.98 22.34 -1.54
CA SER A 309 4.76 21.45 -0.67
C SER A 309 3.97 20.19 -0.35
N LEU A 310 4.69 19.11 -0.14
CA LEU A 310 4.17 17.81 0.26
C LEU A 310 5.00 17.24 1.40
N ASN A 311 4.31 16.62 2.35
CA ASN A 311 4.89 15.85 3.43
C ASN A 311 4.10 14.55 3.50
N LEU A 312 4.72 13.47 3.02
CA LEU A 312 4.10 12.16 2.87
C LEU A 312 4.91 11.13 3.67
N ASP A 313 4.21 10.26 4.36
CA ASP A 313 4.77 9.11 5.08
C ASP A 313 4.24 7.82 4.43
N LEU A 314 5.02 6.73 4.45
CA LEU A 314 4.67 5.41 3.93
C LEU A 314 4.24 5.45 2.45
N LEU A 315 5.18 5.83 1.58
CA LEU A 315 4.91 6.10 0.18
C LEU A 315 5.11 4.84 -0.67
N GLU A 316 4.11 4.50 -1.49
CA GLU A 316 4.19 3.40 -2.47
C GLU A 316 4.56 3.92 -3.85
N HIS A 317 3.92 5.02 -4.27
CA HIS A 317 4.17 5.68 -5.54
C HIS A 317 4.05 7.20 -5.41
N LEU A 318 4.85 7.95 -6.16
CA LEU A 318 4.77 9.40 -6.28
C LEU A 318 5.20 9.82 -7.69
N SER A 319 4.31 10.54 -8.36
CA SER A 319 4.57 11.23 -9.62
C SER A 319 4.17 12.70 -9.48
N ILE A 320 5.04 13.61 -9.91
CA ILE A 320 4.79 15.05 -9.89
C ILE A 320 4.62 15.54 -11.32
N PHE A 321 3.62 16.39 -11.53
CA PHE A 321 3.28 16.96 -12.82
C PHE A 321 3.24 18.49 -12.73
N GLU A 322 3.76 19.12 -13.78
CA GLU A 322 3.65 20.57 -13.99
C GLU A 322 2.20 20.95 -14.28
N ILE A 323 1.78 22.12 -13.80
CA ILE A 323 0.46 22.65 -14.11
C ILE A 323 0.55 23.30 -15.49
N PRO A 324 -0.27 22.90 -16.48
CA PRO A 324 -0.22 23.50 -17.80
C PRO A 324 -0.45 25.00 -17.74
N ASP A 325 0.42 25.78 -18.38
CA ASP A 325 0.17 27.20 -18.60
C ASP A 325 -1.14 27.39 -19.37
N ASN A 326 -1.96 28.36 -18.95
CA ASN A 326 -3.17 28.73 -19.67
C ASN A 326 -2.78 29.47 -20.97
N TYR A 327 -2.51 28.71 -22.03
CA TYR A 327 -2.25 29.25 -23.36
C TYR A 327 -3.52 29.87 -23.93
N SER A 328 -3.68 31.19 -23.79
CA SER A 328 -4.66 31.91 -24.58
C SER A 328 -4.20 31.94 -26.05
N ASN A 329 -4.89 31.22 -26.93
CA ASN A 329 -4.63 31.26 -28.37
C ASN A 329 -4.94 32.67 -28.91
N THR A 330 -3.95 33.56 -28.88
CA THR A 330 -4.07 34.92 -29.37
C THR A 330 -3.90 34.90 -30.90
N ASN A 331 -5.01 34.84 -31.62
CA ASN A 331 -4.99 34.89 -33.08
C ASN A 331 -4.86 36.35 -33.56
N VAL A 332 -3.67 36.74 -34.02
CA VAL A 332 -3.41 38.08 -34.56
C VAL A 332 -3.78 38.10 -36.05
N LYS A 333 -4.88 38.77 -36.40
CA LYS A 333 -5.33 38.94 -37.79
C LYS A 333 -4.67 40.15 -38.45
N TYR A 334 -4.27 39.99 -39.71
CA TYR A 334 -3.82 41.10 -40.56
C TYR A 334 -5.02 41.96 -40.99
N HIS A 335 -4.93 43.26 -40.81
CA HIS A 335 -5.98 44.21 -41.18
C HIS A 335 -5.44 45.21 -42.20
N THR A 336 -6.01 45.20 -43.41
CA THR A 336 -5.71 46.19 -44.45
C THR A 336 -6.53 47.44 -44.26
N SER A 337 -5.92 48.60 -44.41
CA SER A 337 -6.59 49.90 -44.43
C SER A 337 -7.64 49.96 -45.55
N PRO A 338 -8.91 50.35 -45.25
CA PRO A 338 -9.95 50.46 -46.26
C PRO A 338 -9.64 51.51 -47.33
N ARG A 339 -8.72 52.44 -47.04
CA ARG A 339 -8.26 53.48 -47.96
C ARG A 339 -7.43 52.93 -49.12
N ILE A 340 -6.79 51.77 -48.97
CA ILE A 340 -6.07 51.11 -50.08
C ILE A 340 -7.05 50.79 -51.21
N ARG A 341 -8.21 50.20 -50.88
CA ARG A 341 -9.25 49.86 -51.87
C ARG A 341 -9.79 51.09 -52.60
N SER A 342 -9.96 52.21 -51.91
CA SER A 342 -10.45 53.44 -52.54
C SER A 342 -9.41 54.09 -53.46
N LEU A 343 -8.12 54.03 -53.09
CA LEU A 343 -7.02 54.50 -53.95
C LEU A 343 -6.84 53.60 -55.19
N GLU A 344 -6.95 52.28 -55.03
CA GLU A 344 -6.92 51.33 -56.16
C GLU A 344 -8.07 51.59 -57.14
N ALA A 345 -9.29 51.80 -56.65
CA ALA A 345 -10.44 52.18 -57.48
C ALA A 345 -10.22 53.50 -58.21
N SER A 346 -9.57 54.48 -57.56
CA SER A 346 -9.24 55.78 -58.16
C SER A 346 -8.21 55.65 -59.30
N ILE A 347 -7.19 54.79 -59.14
CA ILE A 347 -6.23 54.48 -60.20
C ILE A 347 -6.95 53.82 -61.38
N GLN A 348 -7.81 52.83 -61.12
CA GLN A 348 -8.55 52.13 -62.16
C GLN A 348 -9.45 53.08 -62.96
N GLN A 349 -10.12 54.01 -62.28
CA GLN A 349 -10.94 55.03 -62.93
C GLN A 349 -10.11 55.97 -63.82
N LEU A 350 -8.96 56.44 -63.32
CA LEU A 350 -8.04 57.29 -64.10
C LEU A 350 -7.51 56.59 -65.35
N GLN A 351 -7.10 55.32 -65.22
CA GLN A 351 -6.63 54.52 -66.35
C GLN A 351 -7.74 54.28 -67.39
N THR A 352 -8.96 54.00 -66.93
CA THR A 352 -10.12 53.80 -67.83
C THR A 352 -10.46 55.06 -68.60
N ASN A 353 -10.44 56.22 -67.94
CA ASN A 353 -10.70 57.51 -68.59
C ASN A 353 -9.60 57.84 -69.62
N HIS A 354 -8.33 57.64 -69.26
CA HIS A 354 -7.22 57.86 -70.18
C HIS A 354 -7.29 56.94 -71.42
N GLN A 355 -7.63 55.65 -71.24
CA GLN A 355 -7.84 54.75 -72.37
C GLN A 355 -8.93 55.23 -73.32
N LYS A 356 -10.03 55.78 -72.79
CA LYS A 356 -11.10 56.38 -73.60
C LYS A 356 -10.62 57.62 -74.36
N GLU A 357 -9.83 58.48 -73.72
CA GLU A 357 -9.24 59.67 -74.36
C GLU A 357 -8.25 59.29 -75.47
N VAL A 358 -7.39 58.31 -75.24
CA VAL A 358 -6.46 57.76 -76.25
C VAL A 358 -7.23 57.17 -77.42
N ALA A 359 -8.26 56.37 -77.17
CA ALA A 359 -9.09 55.79 -78.22
C ALA A 359 -9.82 56.87 -79.02
N ALA A 360 -10.33 57.91 -78.36
CA ALA A 360 -10.96 59.06 -79.03
C ALA A 360 -9.97 59.83 -79.91
N ALA A 361 -8.74 60.05 -79.43
CA ALA A 361 -7.68 60.71 -80.20
C ALA A 361 -7.25 59.86 -81.41
N ALA A 362 -7.12 58.54 -81.24
CA ALA A 362 -6.80 57.62 -82.33
C ALA A 362 -7.91 57.60 -83.41
N ASN A 363 -9.17 57.52 -82.99
CA ASN A 363 -10.32 57.58 -83.90
C ASN A 363 -10.39 58.91 -84.65
N LEU A 364 -10.11 60.04 -83.97
CA LEU A 364 -10.05 61.35 -84.59
C LEU A 364 -8.92 61.43 -85.63
N THR A 365 -7.75 60.89 -85.31
CA THR A 365 -6.60 60.86 -86.23
C THR A 365 -6.90 60.04 -87.47
N LEU A 366 -7.46 58.83 -87.30
CA LEU A 366 -7.89 57.99 -88.41
C LEU A 366 -8.93 58.71 -89.28
N ARG A 367 -9.90 59.38 -88.65
CA ARG A 367 -10.94 60.14 -89.36
C ARG A 367 -10.36 61.30 -90.17
N ILE A 368 -9.36 62.00 -89.65
CA ILE A 368 -8.64 63.05 -90.38
C ILE A 368 -7.91 62.45 -91.58
N GLN A 369 -7.16 61.34 -91.41
CA GLN A 369 -6.47 60.67 -92.51
C GLN A 369 -7.44 60.18 -93.60
N THR A 370 -8.58 59.60 -93.23
CA THR A 370 -9.61 59.18 -94.20
C THR A 370 -10.15 60.38 -94.99
N LEU A 371 -10.43 61.50 -94.33
CA LEU A 371 -10.92 62.72 -94.99
C LEU A 371 -9.85 63.39 -95.87
N GLU A 372 -8.58 63.30 -95.49
CA GLU A 372 -7.44 63.75 -96.33
C GLU A 372 -7.30 62.88 -97.58
N THR A 373 -7.44 61.56 -97.44
CA THR A 373 -7.43 60.63 -98.58
C THR A 373 -8.59 60.91 -99.53
N ILE A 374 -9.81 61.10 -99.00
CA ILE A 374 -11.00 61.44 -99.80
C ILE A 374 -10.81 62.77 -100.56
N ARG A 375 -10.23 63.79 -99.92
CA ARG A 375 -9.92 65.07 -100.58
C ARG A 375 -8.95 64.88 -101.75
N ASP A 376 -7.91 64.08 -101.56
CA ASP A 376 -6.83 63.95 -102.54
C ASP A 376 -7.15 62.99 -103.70
N GLU A 377 -8.07 62.04 -103.51
CA GLU A 377 -8.36 60.98 -104.49
C GLU A 377 -9.74 61.10 -105.18
N THR A 378 -10.67 61.93 -104.69
CA THR A 378 -12.01 62.06 -105.28
C THR A 378 -12.02 62.92 -106.56
N THR A 379 -12.83 62.53 -107.54
CA THR A 379 -13.10 63.32 -108.75
C THR A 379 -14.39 64.16 -108.65
N ASP A 380 -15.14 64.05 -107.55
CA ASP A 380 -16.38 64.81 -107.30
C ASP A 380 -16.09 66.08 -106.46
N ILE A 381 -16.31 67.25 -107.08
CA ILE A 381 -16.08 68.59 -106.49
C ILE A 381 -16.88 68.80 -105.19
N TYR A 382 -18.07 68.20 -105.07
CA TYR A 382 -18.91 68.39 -103.89
C TYR A 382 -18.41 67.59 -102.68
N GLU A 383 -17.86 66.40 -102.92
CA GLU A 383 -17.24 65.58 -101.88
C GLU A 383 -15.93 66.20 -101.38
N GLU A 384 -15.13 66.77 -102.28
CA GLU A 384 -13.92 67.51 -101.94
C GLU A 384 -14.21 68.70 -101.02
N GLN A 385 -15.17 69.56 -101.38
CA GLN A 385 -15.55 70.71 -100.56
C GLN A 385 -16.07 70.30 -99.18
N ARG A 386 -16.86 69.22 -99.12
CA ARG A 386 -17.38 68.69 -97.85
C ARG A 386 -16.27 68.13 -96.97
N ALA A 387 -15.27 67.45 -97.54
CA ALA A 387 -14.11 66.95 -96.83
C ALA A 387 -13.25 68.10 -96.25
N VAL A 388 -13.04 69.17 -97.03
CA VAL A 388 -12.29 70.36 -96.59
C VAL A 388 -13.00 71.08 -95.43
N GLU A 389 -14.33 71.26 -95.50
CA GLU A 389 -15.09 71.89 -94.40
C GLU A 389 -15.06 71.04 -93.11
N GLN A 390 -15.16 69.71 -93.24
CA GLN A 390 -15.06 68.79 -92.10
C GLN A 390 -13.67 68.78 -91.49
N LEU A 391 -12.60 68.76 -92.30
CA LEU A 391 -11.22 68.87 -91.83
C LEU A 391 -10.99 70.19 -91.09
N ALA A 392 -11.51 71.31 -91.60
CA ALA A 392 -11.42 72.61 -90.94
C ALA A 392 -12.13 72.64 -89.56
N LYS A 393 -13.25 71.92 -89.42
CA LYS A 393 -13.96 71.77 -88.14
C LYS A 393 -13.20 70.87 -87.16
N LEU A 394 -12.66 69.74 -87.62
CA LEU A 394 -11.93 68.79 -86.77
C LEU A 394 -10.58 69.35 -86.29
N ARG A 395 -9.86 70.10 -87.14
CA ARG A 395 -8.59 70.75 -86.77
C ARG A 395 -8.74 71.87 -85.74
N LYS A 396 -9.93 72.47 -85.58
CA LYS A 396 -10.21 73.48 -84.54
C LYS A 396 -10.30 72.91 -83.12
N ARG A 397 -10.45 71.59 -82.94
CA ARG A 397 -10.55 70.93 -81.63
C ARG A 397 -9.62 69.71 -81.55
N PRO A 398 -8.32 69.90 -81.32
CA PRO A 398 -7.43 68.78 -81.05
C PRO A 398 -7.80 68.11 -79.73
N VAL A 399 -7.87 66.77 -79.72
CA VAL A 399 -8.00 65.98 -78.49
C VAL A 399 -6.61 65.90 -77.87
N LEU A 400 -6.40 66.67 -76.79
CA LEU A 400 -5.18 66.61 -75.99
C LEU A 400 -5.31 65.46 -74.99
N VAL A 401 -4.50 64.41 -75.16
CA VAL A 401 -4.39 63.33 -74.18
C VAL A 401 -3.38 63.76 -73.12
N GLY A 402 -3.83 63.93 -71.88
CA GLY A 402 -2.96 64.29 -70.75
C GLY A 402 -2.14 63.11 -70.25
N ASP A 403 -0.92 63.36 -69.78
CA ASP A 403 -0.09 62.35 -69.13
C ASP A 403 -0.63 62.02 -67.72
N ILE A 404 -1.02 60.76 -67.51
CA ILE A 404 -1.53 60.27 -66.22
C ILE A 404 -0.44 59.64 -65.34
N ALA A 405 0.77 59.41 -65.87
CA ALA A 405 1.87 58.78 -65.16
C ALA A 405 2.22 59.44 -63.81
N PRO A 406 2.32 60.78 -63.67
CA PRO A 406 2.67 61.39 -62.39
C PRO A 406 1.59 61.14 -61.31
N LYS A 407 0.32 61.23 -61.70
CA LYS A 407 -0.82 61.07 -60.77
C LYS A 407 -1.01 59.62 -60.34
N VAL A 408 -0.81 58.67 -61.26
CA VAL A 408 -0.82 57.23 -60.92
C VAL A 408 0.36 56.86 -60.02
N LYS A 409 1.55 57.43 -60.26
CA LYS A 409 2.73 57.21 -59.41
C LYS A 409 2.51 57.74 -57.99
N GLU A 410 1.91 58.91 -57.84
CA GLU A 410 1.55 59.47 -56.54
C GLU A 410 0.59 58.56 -55.77
N LEU A 411 -0.53 58.14 -56.39
CA LEU A 411 -1.50 57.25 -55.74
C LEU A 411 -0.91 55.90 -55.36
N ARG A 412 -0.04 55.33 -56.20
CA ARG A 412 0.70 54.09 -55.88
C ARG A 412 1.66 54.27 -54.71
N THR A 413 2.30 55.44 -54.60
CA THR A 413 3.18 55.76 -53.47
C THR A 413 2.37 55.80 -52.17
N GLN A 414 1.19 56.44 -52.18
CA GLN A 414 0.30 56.46 -51.02
C GLN A 414 -0.21 55.05 -50.63
N ILE A 415 -0.47 54.17 -51.60
CA ILE A 415 -0.83 52.77 -51.32
C ILE A 415 0.34 52.04 -50.65
N ALA A 416 1.56 52.20 -51.17
CA ALA A 416 2.75 51.57 -50.61
C ALA A 416 3.04 52.03 -49.16
N GLU A 417 2.86 53.33 -48.87
CA GLU A 417 2.98 53.88 -47.52
C GLU A 417 1.94 53.28 -46.56
N LEU A 418 0.68 53.16 -46.99
CA LEU A 418 -0.38 52.55 -46.19
C LEU A 418 -0.13 51.05 -45.95
N GLN A 419 0.34 50.32 -46.96
CA GLN A 419 0.71 48.91 -46.83
C GLN A 419 1.89 48.73 -45.86
N ALA A 420 2.91 49.57 -45.95
CA ALA A 420 4.03 49.56 -45.00
C ALA A 420 3.56 49.86 -43.57
N ALA A 421 2.66 50.83 -43.38
CA ALA A 421 2.11 51.15 -42.08
C ALA A 421 1.23 50.02 -41.51
N ASP A 422 0.44 49.34 -42.34
CA ASP A 422 -0.35 48.17 -41.94
C ASP A 422 0.56 46.99 -41.54
N GLN A 423 1.65 46.77 -42.28
CA GLN A 423 2.66 45.75 -41.98
C GLN A 423 3.37 46.02 -40.64
N ILE A 424 3.84 47.24 -40.41
CA ILE A 424 4.48 47.63 -39.14
C ILE A 424 3.53 47.39 -37.97
N LYS A 425 2.27 47.82 -38.08
CA LYS A 425 1.26 47.60 -37.02
C LYS A 425 0.97 46.11 -36.78
N TYR A 426 1.04 45.28 -37.82
CA TYR A 426 0.88 43.84 -37.67
C TYR A 426 2.08 43.24 -36.94
N GLU A 427 3.29 43.59 -37.33
CA GLU A 427 4.54 43.14 -36.69
C GLU A 427 4.61 43.55 -35.22
N GLU A 428 4.23 44.80 -34.89
CA GLU A 428 4.14 45.27 -33.50
C GLU A 428 3.16 44.43 -32.67
N LYS A 429 1.99 44.09 -33.23
CA LYS A 429 1.00 43.24 -32.55
C LYS A 429 1.50 41.80 -32.37
N VAL A 430 2.20 41.25 -33.35
CA VAL A 430 2.81 39.92 -33.26
C VAL A 430 3.91 39.91 -32.20
N ALA A 431 4.81 40.90 -32.20
CA ALA A 431 5.87 41.02 -31.21
C ALA A 431 5.30 41.21 -29.79
N ALA A 432 4.27 42.04 -29.62
CA ALA A 432 3.60 42.22 -28.33
C ALA A 432 2.89 40.93 -27.85
N ALA A 433 2.29 40.16 -28.75
CA ALA A 433 1.70 38.86 -28.43
C ALA A 433 2.77 37.83 -28.05
N GLN A 434 3.91 37.80 -28.74
CA GLN A 434 5.06 36.94 -28.41
C GLN A 434 5.67 37.28 -27.05
N LEU A 435 5.84 38.56 -26.73
CA LEU A 435 6.34 39.00 -25.43
C LEU A 435 5.38 38.61 -24.30
N LYS A 436 4.06 38.73 -24.51
CA LYS A 436 3.06 38.25 -23.56
C LYS A 436 3.08 36.73 -23.38
N LEU A 437 3.34 35.97 -24.45
CA LEU A 437 3.50 34.52 -24.38
C LEU A 437 4.76 34.14 -23.59
N GLN A 438 5.89 34.81 -23.83
CA GLN A 438 7.13 34.56 -23.09
C GLN A 438 7.02 34.97 -21.63
N ALA A 439 6.40 36.11 -21.33
CA ALA A 439 6.19 36.57 -19.96
C ALA A 439 5.15 35.75 -19.18
N GLY A 440 4.28 35.02 -19.90
CA GLY A 440 3.29 34.12 -19.33
C GLY A 440 3.76 32.67 -19.16
N ARG A 441 4.99 32.33 -19.56
CA ARG A 441 5.58 31.03 -19.28
C ARG A 441 6.00 30.96 -17.81
N SER A 442 5.52 29.94 -17.12
CA SER A 442 6.07 29.54 -15.83
C SER A 442 7.54 29.16 -15.97
N SER A 443 8.29 29.25 -14.87
CA SER A 443 9.61 28.63 -14.78
C SER A 443 9.47 27.11 -14.75
N ASP A 444 10.46 26.39 -15.30
CA ASP A 444 10.49 24.93 -15.22
C ASP A 444 10.34 24.48 -13.76
N LEU A 445 9.54 23.43 -13.51
CA LEU A 445 9.26 23.00 -12.16
C LEU A 445 10.50 22.35 -11.56
N GLU A 446 10.98 22.91 -10.45
CA GLU A 446 12.10 22.40 -9.67
C GLU A 446 11.64 22.08 -8.26
N VAL A 447 12.05 20.90 -7.78
CA VAL A 447 11.65 20.38 -6.48
C VAL A 447 12.87 20.25 -5.57
N THR A 448 12.72 20.69 -4.32
CA THR A 448 13.73 20.60 -3.26
C THR A 448 13.14 19.90 -2.06
N GLY A 449 13.90 19.03 -1.39
CA GLY A 449 13.35 18.23 -0.31
C GLY A 449 14.33 17.26 0.33
N ILE A 450 13.77 16.44 1.23
CA ILE A 450 14.46 15.36 1.93
C ILE A 450 13.59 14.12 1.86
N ALA A 451 14.18 13.00 1.46
CA ALA A 451 13.56 11.68 1.48
C ALA A 451 14.31 10.76 2.45
N THR A 452 13.55 9.97 3.21
CA THR A 452 14.06 8.92 4.11
C THR A 452 13.73 7.57 3.49
N PHE A 453 14.78 6.81 3.18
CA PHE A 453 14.69 5.50 2.54
C PHE A 453 14.95 4.39 3.55
N VAL A 454 14.27 3.25 3.37
CA VAL A 454 14.56 2.01 4.08
C VAL A 454 15.54 1.20 3.24
N GLU A 455 16.76 1.01 3.74
CA GLU A 455 17.78 0.18 3.09
C GLU A 455 18.03 -1.07 3.95
N PHE A 456 17.72 -2.26 3.41
CA PHE A 456 17.99 -3.53 4.07
C PHE A 456 19.44 -3.92 3.88
N ILE A 457 20.13 -4.25 4.98
CA ILE A 457 21.50 -4.74 4.95
C ILE A 457 21.44 -6.24 4.70
N GLU A 458 21.88 -6.69 3.53
CA GLU A 458 22.11 -8.12 3.30
C GLU A 458 23.16 -8.62 4.29
N ALA A 459 22.85 -9.71 5.00
CA ALA A 459 23.82 -10.39 5.84
C ALA A 459 24.98 -10.82 4.93
N GLY A 460 26.17 -10.24 5.17
CA GLY A 460 27.34 -10.41 4.32
C GLY A 460 27.61 -11.87 4.01
N LYS A 461 27.89 -12.13 2.73
CA LYS A 461 28.65 -13.32 2.31
C LYS A 461 30.06 -13.25 2.84
#